data_AF-A0A0C9YXE4-F1
#
_entry.id   AF-A0A0C9YXE4-F1
#
_cell.length_a   1.000
_cell.length_b   1.000
_cell.length_c   1.000
_cell.angle_alpha   90.00
_cell.angle_beta   90.00
_cell.angle_gamma   90.00
#
_symmetry.space_group_name_H-M   'P 1'
#
loop_
_entity.id
_entity.type
_entity.pdbx_description
1 polymer ?
#
loop_
_entity_poly.entity_id
_entity_poly.type
_entity_poly.pdbx_seq_one_letter_code
_entity_poly.pdbx_strand_id
1 'polypeptide(L)'
;MAPFHKFHLQLFHVSLSRILSILKPYMTRPDHVCFGDHHYCWVVYRLGPYIANYEEQALLACIVRNWCARCLATRGNLDGDALNRSREHADTLIAEFDLLDLWDEYRIVGDIIPFTNNFPRADIYSLLSLDILHQIIKGAFKDHLVEWVEKYLILKHGKKQAEKILDDIDRRIAAVTPFPGLRRFPKGCHFKQWTGDNSKALMKVYLLAIEGHVPQAVVCTFHAFLEFCYLVCKSVITESDLDLINDTLDHFHHYREVFKTTSVVFTFSLPRQHSLKHYHDLIKLFGAPNGLCSSITESKHIKAVKKPYQYAYHQPAL
;
A
#
# COMPACT_ATOMS: atom_id res chain seq x y z
N MET A 1 13.05 -25.82 -5.03
CA MET A 1 12.32 -24.55 -5.21
C MET A 1 13.00 -23.36 -4.54
N ALA A 2 13.53 -23.48 -3.31
CA ALA A 2 14.23 -22.38 -2.62
C ALA A 2 15.44 -21.79 -3.39
N PRO A 3 16.32 -22.58 -4.05
CA PRO A 3 17.46 -22.02 -4.79
C PRO A 3 17.05 -21.17 -5.99
N PHE A 4 15.99 -21.58 -6.69
CA PHE A 4 15.45 -20.86 -7.85
C PHE A 4 14.79 -19.54 -7.45
N HIS A 5 14.02 -19.55 -6.35
CA HIS A 5 13.42 -18.32 -5.82
C HIS A 5 14.49 -17.30 -5.40
N LYS A 6 15.52 -17.76 -4.67
CA LYS A 6 16.68 -16.94 -4.30
C LYS A 6 17.39 -16.36 -5.52
N PHE A 7 17.67 -17.19 -6.52
CA PHE A 7 18.31 -16.75 -7.76
C PHE A 7 17.49 -15.63 -8.44
N HIS A 8 16.17 -15.79 -8.54
CA HIS A 8 15.28 -14.80 -9.14
C HIS A 8 15.30 -13.46 -8.36
N LEU A 9 15.28 -13.52 -7.03
CA LEU A 9 15.38 -12.33 -6.16
C LEU A 9 16.71 -11.59 -6.37
N GLN A 10 17.83 -12.32 -6.34
CA GLN A 10 19.13 -11.71 -6.54
C GLN A 10 19.27 -11.15 -7.97
N LEU A 11 18.76 -11.86 -8.98
CA LEU A 11 18.76 -11.40 -10.37
C LEU A 11 17.99 -10.08 -10.52
N PHE A 12 16.85 -9.93 -9.83
CA PHE A 12 16.09 -8.68 -9.81
C PHE A 12 16.94 -7.51 -9.28
N HIS A 13 17.58 -7.66 -8.12
CA HIS A 13 18.42 -6.61 -7.54
C HIS A 13 19.65 -6.29 -8.38
N VAL A 14 20.33 -7.31 -8.93
CA VAL A 14 21.49 -7.10 -9.82
C VAL A 14 21.07 -6.37 -11.09
N SER A 15 19.90 -6.69 -11.65
CA SER A 15 19.37 -6.02 -12.84
C SER A 15 19.10 -4.55 -12.58
N LEU A 16 18.41 -4.20 -11.49
CA LEU A 16 18.19 -2.80 -11.10
C LEU A 16 19.51 -2.06 -10.85
N SER A 17 20.45 -2.69 -10.17
CA SER A 17 21.77 -2.10 -9.94
C SER A 17 22.52 -1.83 -11.24
N ARG A 18 22.39 -2.71 -12.25
CA ARG A 18 23.03 -2.54 -13.55
C ARG A 18 22.36 -1.43 -14.36
N ILE A 19 21.03 -1.36 -14.36
CA ILE A 19 20.27 -0.32 -15.07
C ILE A 19 20.62 1.06 -14.52
N LEU A 20 20.69 1.20 -13.20
CA LEU A 20 20.92 2.48 -12.53
C LEU A 20 22.40 2.86 -12.39
N SER A 21 23.35 1.99 -12.77
CA SER A 21 24.78 2.21 -12.52
C SER A 21 25.32 3.50 -13.12
N ILE A 22 24.73 3.96 -14.22
CA ILE A 22 25.09 5.21 -14.91
C ILE A 22 24.92 6.44 -14.02
N LEU A 23 24.04 6.39 -13.01
CA LEU A 23 23.77 7.51 -12.10
C LEU A 23 24.82 7.61 -10.99
N LYS A 24 25.50 6.51 -10.65
CA LYS A 24 26.36 6.39 -9.47
C LYS A 24 27.44 7.48 -9.37
N PRO A 25 28.18 7.87 -10.43
CA PRO A 25 29.21 8.90 -10.34
C PRO A 25 28.66 10.26 -9.86
N TYR A 26 27.46 10.61 -10.33
CA TYR A 26 26.80 11.90 -10.06
C TYR A 26 26.13 11.97 -8.68
N MET A 27 26.14 10.88 -7.92
CA MET A 27 25.65 10.84 -6.55
C MET A 27 26.74 11.20 -5.51
N THR A 28 28.00 11.22 -5.94
CA THR A 28 29.14 11.66 -5.12
C THR A 28 29.79 12.92 -5.66
N ARG A 29 29.85 13.09 -6.98
CA ARG A 29 30.47 14.23 -7.63
C ARG A 29 29.37 15.14 -8.17
N PRO A 30 29.32 16.42 -7.77
CA PRO A 30 28.34 17.34 -8.30
C PRO A 30 28.46 17.50 -9.82
N ASP A 31 27.33 17.54 -10.50
CA ASP A 31 27.23 17.87 -11.91
C ASP A 31 26.86 19.35 -12.08
N HIS A 32 27.25 19.96 -13.20
CA HIS A 32 26.99 21.37 -13.47
C HIS A 32 25.81 21.51 -14.42
N VAL A 33 24.63 21.81 -13.89
CA VAL A 33 23.35 21.75 -14.62
C VAL A 33 22.76 23.14 -14.74
N CYS A 34 22.32 23.51 -15.95
CA CYS A 34 21.54 24.72 -16.19
C CYS A 34 20.05 24.46 -15.89
N PHE A 35 19.45 25.28 -15.04
CA PHE A 35 18.04 25.20 -14.68
C PHE A 35 17.18 26.07 -15.62
N GLY A 36 15.85 25.91 -15.52
CA GLY A 36 14.91 26.64 -16.38
C GLY A 36 14.92 28.16 -16.21
N ASP A 37 15.51 28.66 -15.12
CA ASP A 37 15.76 30.07 -14.84
C ASP A 37 17.10 30.57 -15.42
N HIS A 38 17.78 29.76 -16.24
CA HIS A 38 19.08 30.02 -16.86
C HIS A 38 20.26 30.16 -15.88
N HIS A 39 20.08 29.78 -14.61
CA HIS A 39 21.18 29.72 -13.65
C HIS A 39 21.80 28.32 -13.63
N TYR A 40 23.12 28.27 -13.48
CA TYR A 40 23.84 27.02 -13.33
C TYR A 40 24.02 26.69 -11.85
N CYS A 41 23.70 25.46 -11.48
CA CYS A 41 23.85 24.96 -10.13
C CYS A 41 24.66 23.66 -10.12
N TRP A 42 25.41 23.48 -9.04
CA TRP A 42 26.06 22.20 -8.74
C TRP A 42 25.03 21.25 -8.12
N VAL A 43 24.73 20.15 -8.81
CA VAL A 43 23.67 19.20 -8.44
C VAL A 43 24.28 17.86 -8.06
N VAL A 44 23.87 17.32 -6.91
CA VAL A 44 24.15 15.94 -6.51
C VAL A 44 22.86 15.13 -6.62
N TYR A 45 22.93 14.03 -7.35
CA TYR A 45 21.75 13.20 -7.62
C TYR A 45 21.50 12.20 -6.50
N ARG A 46 20.23 11.85 -6.32
CA ARG A 46 19.77 10.79 -5.42
C ARG A 46 18.74 9.93 -6.14
N LEU A 47 18.65 8.65 -5.78
CA LEU A 47 17.52 7.84 -6.19
C LEU A 47 16.24 8.36 -5.51
N GLY A 48 15.18 8.54 -6.30
CA GLY A 48 13.89 8.98 -5.81
C GLY A 48 13.08 7.86 -5.14
N PRO A 49 11.88 8.19 -4.64
CA PRO A 49 10.95 7.21 -4.07
C PRO A 49 10.67 6.05 -5.03
N TYR A 50 10.71 4.82 -4.52
CA TYR A 50 10.34 3.62 -5.26
C TYR A 50 8.84 3.33 -5.04
N ILE A 51 8.09 3.34 -6.15
CA ILE A 51 6.64 3.07 -6.15
C ILE A 51 6.45 1.57 -6.36
N ALA A 52 5.97 0.89 -5.32
CA ALA A 52 5.80 -0.56 -5.30
C ALA A 52 4.58 -0.93 -4.46
N ASN A 53 3.90 -2.01 -4.83
CA ASN A 53 2.91 -2.63 -3.96
C ASN A 53 3.60 -3.34 -2.78
N TYR A 54 2.83 -3.85 -1.81
CA TYR A 54 3.40 -4.43 -0.61
C TYR A 54 4.34 -5.62 -0.88
N GLU A 55 3.97 -6.51 -1.79
CA GLU A 55 4.79 -7.68 -2.14
C GLU A 55 6.13 -7.26 -2.73
N GLU A 56 6.15 -6.26 -3.62
CA GLU A 56 7.37 -5.72 -4.19
C GLU A 56 8.17 -4.90 -3.16
N GLN A 57 7.51 -4.16 -2.25
CA GLN A 57 8.17 -3.48 -1.13
C GLN A 57 8.91 -4.48 -0.22
N ALA A 58 8.27 -5.60 0.12
CA ALA A 58 8.89 -6.65 0.92
C ALA A 58 10.10 -7.28 0.20
N LEU A 59 9.98 -7.52 -1.11
CA LEU A 59 11.09 -7.98 -1.94
C LEU A 59 12.25 -6.98 -1.93
N LEU A 60 11.96 -5.71 -2.20
CA LEU A 60 12.95 -4.64 -2.28
C LEU A 60 13.73 -4.47 -0.98
N ALA A 61 13.01 -4.44 0.15
CA ALA A 61 13.57 -4.28 1.49
C ALA A 61 14.19 -5.57 2.05
N CYS A 62 14.13 -6.69 1.31
CA CYS A 62 14.61 -8.00 1.74
C CYS A 62 14.01 -8.41 3.09
N ILE A 63 12.69 -8.27 3.25
CA ILE A 63 11.96 -8.67 4.46
C ILE A 63 11.01 -9.83 4.19
N VAL A 64 10.74 -10.62 5.22
CA VAL A 64 9.72 -11.67 5.16
C VAL A 64 8.32 -11.05 5.08
N ARG A 65 7.42 -11.66 4.30
CA ARG A 65 6.03 -11.22 4.16
C ARG A 65 5.32 -11.14 5.52
N ASN A 66 4.33 -10.26 5.59
CA ASN A 66 3.55 -9.89 6.78
C ASN A 66 4.27 -9.03 7.82
N TRP A 67 5.43 -8.45 7.46
CA TRP A 67 6.12 -7.43 8.24
C TRP A 67 6.09 -6.05 7.57
N CYS A 68 6.36 -5.01 8.34
CA CYS A 68 6.53 -3.67 7.80
C CYS A 68 7.89 -3.54 7.12
N ALA A 69 7.89 -3.09 5.86
CA ALA A 69 9.12 -2.80 5.11
C ALA A 69 9.79 -1.50 5.54
N ARG A 70 9.18 -0.70 6.42
CA ARG A 70 9.69 0.62 6.84
C ARG A 70 10.05 0.72 8.31
N CYS A 71 9.39 -0.02 9.20
CA CYS A 71 9.67 0.03 10.64
C CYS A 71 9.88 -1.36 11.25
N LEU A 72 10.35 -1.36 12.49
CA LEU A 72 10.67 -2.54 13.29
C LEU A 72 9.46 -3.07 14.08
N ALA A 73 8.24 -2.66 13.72
CA ALA A 73 7.05 -3.14 14.40
C ALA A 73 6.92 -4.66 14.24
N THR A 74 6.58 -5.33 15.33
CA THR A 74 6.52 -6.79 15.36
C THR A 74 5.25 -7.28 14.70
N ARG A 75 5.30 -8.46 14.05
CA ARG A 75 4.11 -9.05 13.40
C ARG A 75 2.91 -9.25 14.32
N GLY A 76 3.13 -9.42 15.63
CA GLY A 76 2.04 -9.56 16.61
C GLY A 76 1.34 -8.23 16.95
N ASN A 77 2.06 -7.11 16.76
CA ASN A 77 1.59 -5.77 17.12
C ASN A 77 2.16 -4.73 16.15
N LEU A 78 1.74 -4.79 14.87
CA LEU A 78 2.24 -3.83 13.87
C LEU A 78 1.88 -2.39 14.22
N ASP A 79 0.77 -2.15 14.91
CA ASP A 79 0.34 -0.80 15.27
C ASP A 79 1.07 -0.21 16.48
N GLY A 80 1.93 -1.00 17.12
CA GLY A 80 2.85 -0.50 18.14
C GLY A 80 3.79 0.57 17.60
N ASP A 81 4.36 1.35 18.51
CA ASP A 81 5.41 2.30 18.16
C ASP A 81 6.71 1.54 17.94
N ALA A 82 7.36 1.86 16.84
CA ALA A 82 8.57 1.20 16.42
C ALA A 82 9.47 2.17 15.67
N LEU A 83 10.77 1.98 15.84
CA LEU A 83 11.76 2.71 15.08
C LEU A 83 11.71 2.33 13.60
N ASN A 84 12.12 3.27 12.75
CA ASN A 84 12.28 3.00 11.33
C ASN A 84 13.44 2.03 11.10
N ARG A 85 13.28 1.15 10.11
CA ARG A 85 14.37 0.35 9.58
C ARG A 85 15.37 1.28 8.89
N SER A 86 16.64 0.95 9.05
CA SER A 86 17.73 1.59 8.34
C SER A 86 18.66 0.52 7.80
N ARG A 87 19.41 0.90 6.76
CA ARG A 87 20.46 0.06 6.21
C ARG A 87 21.51 -0.31 7.26
N GLU A 88 21.91 0.66 8.09
CA GLU A 88 22.87 0.44 9.18
C GLU A 88 22.38 -0.62 10.17
N HIS A 89 21.10 -0.57 10.55
CA HIS A 89 20.50 -1.57 11.41
C HIS A 89 20.48 -2.95 10.76
N ALA A 90 20.07 -3.04 9.49
CA ALA A 90 20.04 -4.31 8.76
C ALA A 90 21.44 -4.91 8.57
N ASP A 91 22.43 -4.09 8.17
CA ASP A 91 23.81 -4.52 7.98
C ASP A 91 24.43 -5.00 9.31
N THR A 92 24.11 -4.34 10.43
CA THR A 92 24.54 -4.78 11.77
C THR A 92 23.95 -6.15 12.11
N LEU A 93 22.65 -6.35 11.90
CA LEU A 93 22.03 -7.66 12.17
C LEU A 93 22.63 -8.76 11.29
N ILE A 94 22.88 -8.46 10.01
CA ILE A 94 23.47 -9.42 9.06
C ILE A 94 24.90 -9.81 9.46
N ALA A 95 25.66 -8.90 10.08
CA ALA A 95 27.01 -9.18 10.55
C ALA A 95 27.03 -10.04 11.82
N GLU A 96 26.04 -9.90 12.70
CA GLU A 96 26.03 -10.51 14.04
C GLU A 96 25.29 -11.85 14.09
N PHE A 97 24.28 -12.07 13.25
CA PHE A 97 23.39 -13.23 13.32
C PHE A 97 23.52 -14.16 12.10
N ASP A 98 23.22 -15.44 12.30
CA ASP A 98 23.14 -16.38 11.19
C ASP A 98 21.85 -16.19 10.37
N LEU A 99 21.78 -16.86 9.21
CA LEU A 99 20.63 -16.71 8.30
C LEU A 99 19.31 -17.22 8.90
N LEU A 100 19.35 -18.20 9.82
CA LEU A 100 18.16 -18.76 10.43
C LEU A 100 17.60 -17.78 11.47
N ASP A 101 18.47 -17.24 12.33
CA ASP A 101 18.12 -16.22 13.33
C ASP A 101 17.63 -14.94 12.66
N LEU A 102 18.30 -14.50 11.58
CA LEU A 102 17.85 -13.37 10.76
C LEU A 102 16.45 -13.60 10.19
N TRP A 103 16.15 -14.81 9.73
CA TRP A 103 14.86 -15.14 9.16
C TRP A 103 13.77 -15.28 10.24
N ASP A 104 14.09 -15.88 11.39
CA ASP A 104 13.09 -16.23 12.40
C ASP A 104 12.80 -15.12 13.41
N GLU A 105 13.83 -14.43 13.87
CA GLU A 105 13.71 -13.37 14.88
C GLU A 105 13.56 -11.99 14.24
N TYR A 106 14.41 -11.66 13.26
CA TYR A 106 14.49 -10.32 12.66
C TYR A 106 13.70 -10.18 11.36
N ARG A 107 13.38 -11.32 10.74
CA ARG A 107 12.59 -11.48 9.52
C ARG A 107 13.19 -10.72 8.34
N ILE A 108 14.52 -10.77 8.28
CA ILE A 108 15.36 -10.23 7.21
C ILE A 108 15.85 -11.40 6.35
N VAL A 109 15.80 -11.22 5.04
CA VAL A 109 16.39 -12.14 4.06
C VAL A 109 17.86 -11.76 3.90
N GLY A 110 18.70 -12.25 4.81
CA GLY A 110 20.10 -11.83 4.94
C GLY A 110 21.05 -12.31 3.83
N ASP A 111 20.58 -13.18 2.93
CA ASP A 111 21.37 -13.77 1.86
C ASP A 111 21.12 -13.12 0.48
N ILE A 112 20.41 -12.00 0.46
CA ILE A 112 20.16 -11.14 -0.70
C ILE A 112 20.70 -9.75 -0.40
N ILE A 113 21.36 -9.15 -1.40
CA ILE A 113 21.90 -7.79 -1.29
C ILE A 113 20.96 -6.83 -2.03
N PRO A 114 20.28 -5.90 -1.33
CA PRO A 114 19.46 -4.88 -1.98
C PRO A 114 20.27 -4.08 -2.99
N PHE A 115 19.67 -3.70 -4.12
CA PHE A 115 20.38 -2.98 -5.18
C PHE A 115 20.87 -1.59 -4.73
N THR A 116 20.14 -0.97 -3.80
CA THR A 116 20.44 0.35 -3.21
C THR A 116 21.76 0.33 -2.44
N ASN A 117 22.08 -0.80 -1.79
CA ASN A 117 23.36 -1.52 -1.87
C ASN A 117 24.54 -0.74 -2.43
N ASN A 118 24.50 -0.62 -3.76
CA ASN A 118 25.60 -0.19 -4.60
C ASN A 118 25.63 1.32 -4.83
N PHE A 119 24.69 2.08 -4.27
CA PHE A 119 24.52 3.51 -4.49
C PHE A 119 24.65 4.30 -3.17
N PRO A 120 25.42 5.39 -3.17
CA PRO A 120 25.53 6.25 -2.00
C PRO A 120 24.21 6.96 -1.74
N ARG A 121 23.87 7.19 -0.46
CA ARG A 121 22.64 7.90 -0.04
C ARG A 121 21.35 7.19 -0.50
N ALA A 122 21.40 5.93 -0.91
CA ALA A 122 20.25 5.13 -1.27
C ALA A 122 20.00 4.07 -0.19
N ASP A 123 19.15 4.38 0.78
CA ASP A 123 18.67 3.40 1.76
C ASP A 123 17.29 2.93 1.32
N ILE A 124 17.14 1.63 1.05
CA ILE A 124 15.87 1.11 0.56
C ILE A 124 14.72 1.37 1.52
N TYR A 125 14.95 1.25 2.83
CA TYR A 125 13.93 1.46 3.86
C TYR A 125 13.42 2.90 3.86
N SER A 126 14.28 3.85 3.50
CA SER A 126 13.89 5.26 3.34
C SER A 126 13.14 5.52 2.03
N LEU A 127 13.51 4.82 0.94
CA LEU A 127 13.05 5.08 -0.42
C LEU A 127 11.67 4.48 -0.75
N LEU A 128 11.17 3.52 0.03
CA LEU A 128 9.85 2.93 -0.21
C LEU A 128 8.74 3.97 -0.05
N SER A 129 7.97 4.20 -1.11
CA SER A 129 6.94 5.25 -1.14
C SER A 129 5.53 4.74 -0.83
N LEU A 130 4.60 5.70 -0.75
CA LEU A 130 3.18 5.45 -0.53
C LEU A 130 2.52 4.85 -1.77
N ASP A 131 1.57 3.95 -1.56
CA ASP A 131 0.76 3.40 -2.65
C ASP A 131 -0.72 3.39 -2.27
N ILE A 132 -1.41 4.50 -2.53
CA ILE A 132 -2.85 4.64 -2.27
C ILE A 132 -3.64 3.47 -2.89
N LEU A 133 -3.26 3.01 -4.09
CA LEU A 133 -4.04 2.00 -4.78
C LEU A 133 -3.99 0.66 -4.07
N HIS A 134 -2.80 0.15 -3.76
CA HIS A 134 -2.67 -1.17 -3.14
C HIS A 134 -2.80 -1.15 -1.62
N GLN A 135 -2.37 -0.09 -0.94
CA GLN A 135 -2.43 0.00 0.51
C GLN A 135 -3.83 0.38 1.00
N ILE A 136 -4.38 1.49 0.50
CA ILE A 136 -5.65 2.05 0.97
C ILE A 136 -6.83 1.39 0.25
N ILE A 137 -6.90 1.52 -1.08
CA ILE A 137 -8.11 1.21 -1.85
C ILE A 137 -8.33 -0.30 -1.95
N LYS A 138 -7.32 -1.05 -2.41
CA LYS A 138 -7.40 -2.51 -2.51
C LYS A 138 -7.22 -3.14 -1.13
N GLY A 139 -6.18 -2.75 -0.40
CA GLY A 139 -5.84 -3.34 0.90
C GLY A 139 -6.84 -3.01 2.01
N ALA A 140 -6.70 -1.83 2.61
CA ALA A 140 -7.43 -1.47 3.82
C ALA A 140 -8.96 -1.42 3.60
N PHE A 141 -9.42 -0.83 2.50
CA PHE A 141 -10.85 -0.74 2.21
C PHE A 141 -11.43 -2.06 1.72
N LYS A 142 -10.99 -2.53 0.54
CA LYS A 142 -11.67 -3.63 -0.15
C LYS A 142 -11.38 -4.99 0.47
N ASP A 143 -10.11 -5.31 0.70
CA ASP A 143 -9.70 -6.62 1.22
C ASP A 143 -9.92 -6.75 2.72
N HIS A 144 -9.91 -5.65 3.49
CA HIS A 144 -10.09 -5.72 4.93
C HIS A 144 -11.48 -5.25 5.34
N LEU A 145 -11.78 -3.95 5.27
CA LEU A 145 -13.01 -3.40 5.86
C LEU A 145 -14.30 -3.97 5.24
N VAL A 146 -14.39 -4.07 3.92
CA VAL A 146 -15.57 -4.65 3.25
C VAL A 146 -15.73 -6.14 3.59
N GLU A 147 -14.63 -6.90 3.61
CA GLU A 147 -14.64 -8.32 4.01
C GLU A 147 -15.08 -8.48 5.48
N TRP A 148 -14.66 -7.57 6.36
CA TRP A 148 -15.03 -7.61 7.77
C TRP A 148 -16.51 -7.32 8.01
N VAL A 149 -17.13 -6.42 7.22
CA VAL A 149 -18.58 -6.21 7.28
C VAL A 149 -19.33 -7.48 6.88
N GLU A 150 -18.91 -8.16 5.81
CA GLU A 150 -19.51 -9.43 5.38
C GLU A 150 -19.40 -10.49 6.49
N LYS A 151 -18.20 -10.66 7.06
CA LYS A 151 -17.98 -11.58 8.19
C LYS A 151 -18.82 -11.23 9.41
N TYR A 152 -18.91 -9.95 9.76
CA TYR A 152 -19.74 -9.48 10.86
C TYR A 152 -21.20 -9.89 10.68
N LEU A 153 -21.77 -9.65 9.49
CA LEU A 153 -23.17 -9.98 9.20
C LEU A 153 -23.41 -11.49 9.30
N ILE A 154 -22.48 -12.31 8.77
CA ILE A 154 -22.56 -13.77 8.86
C ILE A 154 -22.50 -14.23 10.32
N LEU A 155 -21.59 -13.71 11.13
CA LEU A 155 -21.45 -14.06 12.54
C LEU A 155 -22.69 -13.64 13.35
N LYS A 156 -23.24 -12.46 13.07
CA LYS A 156 -24.35 -11.90 13.85
C LYS A 156 -25.71 -12.52 13.50
N HIS A 157 -25.97 -12.77 12.21
CA HIS A 157 -27.30 -13.16 11.72
C HIS A 157 -27.35 -14.58 11.15
N GLY A 158 -26.20 -15.24 10.97
CA GLY A 158 -26.09 -16.49 10.23
C GLY A 158 -26.13 -16.27 8.72
N LYS A 159 -25.56 -17.21 7.96
CA LYS A 159 -25.31 -17.07 6.51
C LYS A 159 -26.53 -16.66 5.70
N LYS A 160 -27.67 -17.35 5.87
CA LYS A 160 -28.89 -17.08 5.08
C LYS A 160 -29.47 -15.69 5.30
N GLN A 161 -29.43 -15.19 6.54
CA GLN A 161 -29.95 -13.85 6.84
C GLN A 161 -28.94 -12.77 6.45
N ALA A 162 -27.63 -13.05 6.61
CA ALA A 162 -26.57 -12.18 6.12
C ALA A 162 -26.66 -11.98 4.60
N GLU A 163 -26.91 -13.03 3.82
CA GLU A 163 -27.12 -12.95 2.36
C GLU A 163 -28.28 -11.99 2.02
N LYS A 164 -29.42 -12.05 2.72
CA LYS A 164 -30.53 -11.10 2.52
C LYS A 164 -30.17 -9.65 2.84
N ILE A 165 -29.33 -9.45 3.86
CA ILE A 165 -28.84 -8.12 4.25
C ILE A 165 -27.86 -7.60 3.19
N LEU A 166 -26.95 -8.43 2.70
CA LEU A 166 -26.03 -8.10 1.62
C LEU A 166 -26.79 -7.76 0.33
N ASP A 167 -27.86 -8.50 0.01
CA ASP A 167 -28.76 -8.17 -1.11
C ASP A 167 -29.45 -6.81 -0.91
N ASP A 168 -29.76 -6.43 0.34
CA ASP A 168 -30.30 -5.09 0.64
C ASP A 168 -29.25 -3.99 0.48
N ILE A 169 -28.03 -4.22 0.96
CA ILE A 169 -26.88 -3.33 0.77
C ILE A 169 -26.64 -3.12 -0.73
N ASP A 170 -26.69 -4.18 -1.53
CA ASP A 170 -26.53 -4.11 -2.98
C ASP A 170 -27.68 -3.35 -3.67
N ARG A 171 -28.92 -3.53 -3.19
CA ARG A 171 -30.08 -2.74 -3.65
C ARG A 171 -29.91 -1.25 -3.33
N ARG A 172 -29.41 -0.90 -2.14
CA ARG A 172 -29.13 0.49 -1.75
C ARG A 172 -28.04 1.11 -2.63
N ILE A 173 -26.96 0.36 -2.88
CA ILE A 173 -25.87 0.78 -3.78
C ILE A 173 -26.40 1.00 -5.22
N ALA A 174 -27.29 0.12 -5.70
CA ALA A 174 -27.88 0.25 -7.03
C ALA A 174 -28.86 1.43 -7.15
N ALA A 175 -29.50 1.81 -6.05
CA ALA A 175 -30.48 2.89 -6.00
C ALA A 175 -29.84 4.31 -5.94
N VAL A 176 -28.52 4.41 -5.77
CA VAL A 176 -27.82 5.69 -5.73
C VAL A 176 -28.08 6.47 -7.03
N THR A 177 -28.50 7.73 -6.89
CA THR A 177 -28.82 8.59 -8.03
C THR A 177 -27.61 8.81 -8.93
N PRO A 178 -27.80 8.86 -10.26
CA PRO A 178 -26.71 9.15 -11.18
C PRO A 178 -26.07 10.51 -10.88
N PHE A 179 -24.76 10.51 -10.65
CA PHE A 179 -23.96 11.72 -10.49
C PHE A 179 -22.77 11.71 -11.48
N PRO A 180 -22.42 12.84 -12.13
CA PRO A 180 -21.26 12.91 -13.01
C PRO A 180 -19.97 12.44 -12.32
N GLY A 181 -19.27 11.47 -12.91
CA GLY A 181 -18.03 10.91 -12.33
C GLY A 181 -18.24 9.88 -11.21
N LEU A 182 -19.49 9.52 -10.88
CA LEU A 182 -19.80 8.34 -10.07
C LEU A 182 -20.13 7.15 -10.96
N ARG A 183 -19.35 6.08 -10.83
CA ARG A 183 -19.63 4.82 -11.53
C ARG A 183 -20.83 4.14 -10.88
N ARG A 184 -21.79 3.70 -11.70
CA ARG A 184 -23.02 3.04 -11.24
C ARG A 184 -22.81 1.54 -11.03
N PHE A 185 -23.61 0.99 -10.13
CA PHE A 185 -23.65 -0.42 -9.77
C PHE A 185 -25.08 -0.98 -9.93
N PRO A 186 -25.61 -1.07 -11.17
CA PRO A 186 -27.00 -1.46 -11.40
C PRO A 186 -27.34 -2.90 -10.96
N LYS A 187 -26.32 -3.72 -10.70
CA LYS A 187 -26.45 -5.09 -10.17
C LYS A 187 -25.75 -5.26 -8.81
N GLY A 188 -25.51 -4.17 -8.07
CA GLY A 188 -24.81 -4.22 -6.80
C GLY A 188 -23.30 -4.47 -6.92
N CYS A 189 -22.70 -5.03 -5.86
CA CYS A 189 -21.26 -5.20 -5.69
C CYS A 189 -20.74 -6.61 -6.04
N HIS A 190 -21.59 -7.53 -6.50
CA HIS A 190 -21.18 -8.89 -6.89
C HIS A 190 -20.35 -8.98 -8.19
N PHE A 191 -19.10 -8.48 -8.16
CA PHE A 191 -18.14 -8.65 -9.24
C PHE A 191 -17.23 -9.86 -9.00
N LYS A 192 -17.10 -10.74 -10.00
CA LYS A 192 -16.12 -11.83 -10.01
C LYS A 192 -14.66 -11.31 -9.98
N GLN A 193 -14.42 -10.10 -10.49
CA GLN A 193 -13.12 -9.45 -10.47
C GLN A 193 -13.28 -7.96 -10.17
N TRP A 194 -12.67 -7.51 -9.07
CA TRP A 194 -12.69 -6.12 -8.66
C TRP A 194 -11.52 -5.36 -9.30
N THR A 195 -11.80 -4.21 -9.90
CA THR A 195 -10.78 -3.26 -10.34
C THR A 195 -10.57 -2.16 -9.29
N GLY A 196 -9.46 -1.42 -9.39
CA GLY A 196 -9.22 -0.24 -8.57
C GLY A 196 -10.35 0.79 -8.71
N ASP A 197 -10.86 0.99 -9.92
CA ASP A 197 -11.96 1.91 -10.19
C ASP A 197 -13.30 1.44 -9.59
N ASN A 198 -13.57 0.13 -9.59
CA ASN A 198 -14.74 -0.41 -8.90
C ASN A 198 -14.64 -0.10 -7.40
N SER A 199 -13.47 -0.31 -6.80
CA SER A 199 -13.25 -0.08 -5.37
C SER A 199 -13.41 1.39 -5.02
N LYS A 200 -12.81 2.31 -5.79
CA LYS A 200 -12.97 3.76 -5.62
C LYS A 200 -14.43 4.21 -5.71
N ALA A 201 -15.20 3.65 -6.65
CA ALA A 201 -16.61 3.99 -6.78
C ALA A 201 -17.43 3.44 -5.61
N LEU A 202 -17.11 2.23 -5.15
CA LEU A 202 -17.76 1.63 -3.98
C LEU A 202 -17.51 2.49 -2.72
N MET A 203 -16.28 2.95 -2.48
CA MET A 203 -15.94 3.81 -1.34
C MET A 203 -16.87 5.01 -1.18
N LYS A 204 -17.33 5.60 -2.30
CA LYS A 204 -18.19 6.79 -2.30
C LYS A 204 -19.62 6.52 -1.83
N VAL A 205 -20.09 5.27 -1.87
CA VAL A 205 -21.49 4.91 -1.62
C VAL A 205 -21.66 3.90 -0.49
N TYR A 206 -20.59 3.21 -0.11
CA TYR A 206 -20.65 2.07 0.80
C TYR A 206 -21.08 2.44 2.22
N LEU A 207 -20.61 3.58 2.74
CA LEU A 207 -20.94 4.04 4.10
C LEU A 207 -22.46 4.15 4.31
N LEU A 208 -23.17 4.77 3.36
CA LEU A 208 -24.63 4.91 3.39
C LEU A 208 -25.34 3.57 3.18
N ALA A 209 -24.74 2.65 2.41
CA ALA A 209 -25.34 1.37 2.12
C ALA A 209 -25.37 0.44 3.35
N ILE A 210 -24.35 0.49 4.20
CA ILE A 210 -24.25 -0.34 5.41
C ILE A 210 -24.97 0.24 6.63
N GLU A 211 -25.34 1.52 6.59
CA GLU A 211 -26.01 2.21 7.70
C GLU A 211 -27.33 1.50 8.09
N GLY A 212 -27.54 1.29 9.39
CA GLY A 212 -28.68 0.55 9.93
C GLY A 212 -28.55 -0.98 9.85
N HIS A 213 -27.57 -1.52 9.13
CA HIS A 213 -27.27 -2.96 9.08
C HIS A 213 -26.09 -3.38 9.96
N VAL A 214 -25.25 -2.42 10.35
CA VAL A 214 -24.07 -2.65 11.19
C VAL A 214 -24.09 -1.75 12.43
N PRO A 215 -23.33 -2.06 13.50
CA PRO A 215 -23.23 -1.21 14.67
C PRO A 215 -22.70 0.18 14.31
N GLN A 216 -23.12 1.21 15.06
CA GLN A 216 -22.67 2.59 14.83
C GLN A 216 -21.14 2.72 14.81
N ALA A 217 -20.42 1.98 15.65
CA ALA A 217 -18.96 1.99 15.66
C ALA A 217 -18.33 1.49 14.35
N VAL A 218 -18.99 0.57 13.63
CA VAL A 218 -18.55 0.17 12.27
C VAL A 218 -18.71 1.34 11.31
N VAL A 219 -19.84 2.04 11.35
CA VAL A 219 -20.08 3.24 10.53
C VAL A 219 -19.01 4.31 10.83
N CYS A 220 -18.73 4.59 12.11
CA CYS A 220 -17.67 5.51 12.52
C CYS A 220 -16.28 5.08 12.03
N THR A 221 -15.99 3.77 12.01
CA THR A 221 -14.74 3.23 11.46
C THR A 221 -14.59 3.58 9.98
N PHE A 222 -15.63 3.35 9.17
CA PHE A 222 -15.60 3.69 7.75
C PHE A 222 -15.54 5.20 7.53
N HIS A 223 -16.24 5.99 8.35
CA HIS A 223 -16.19 7.45 8.29
C HIS A 223 -14.76 7.96 8.48
N ALA A 224 -14.12 7.63 9.60
CA ALA A 224 -12.75 8.04 9.90
C ALA A 224 -11.76 7.58 8.83
N PHE A 225 -11.91 6.34 8.35
CA PHE A 225 -11.10 5.82 7.25
C PHE A 225 -11.29 6.62 5.94
N LEU A 226 -12.52 6.96 5.58
CA LEU A 226 -12.82 7.72 4.36
C LEU A 226 -12.33 9.17 4.45
N GLU A 227 -12.40 9.79 5.64
CA GLU A 227 -11.81 11.11 5.90
C GLU A 227 -10.29 11.08 5.72
N PHE A 228 -9.61 10.10 6.33
CA PHE A 228 -8.18 9.88 6.11
C PHE A 228 -7.87 9.74 4.60
N CYS A 229 -8.63 8.91 3.88
CA CYS A 229 -8.46 8.72 2.44
C CYS A 229 -8.60 10.02 1.66
N TYR A 230 -9.57 10.86 2.04
CA TYR A 230 -9.81 12.14 1.39
C TYR A 230 -8.64 13.11 1.60
N LEU A 231 -8.12 13.20 2.82
CA LEU A 231 -6.99 14.07 3.17
C LEU A 231 -5.71 13.68 2.41
N VAL A 232 -5.35 12.40 2.43
CA VAL A 232 -4.12 11.91 1.75
C VAL A 232 -4.22 11.94 0.22
N CYS A 233 -5.43 12.11 -0.33
CA CYS A 233 -5.66 12.30 -1.77
C CYS A 233 -5.68 13.77 -2.20
N LYS A 234 -5.40 14.74 -1.32
CA LYS A 234 -5.27 16.14 -1.72
C LYS A 234 -4.02 16.34 -2.58
N SER A 235 -4.09 17.25 -3.56
CA SER A 235 -2.94 17.64 -4.39
C SER A 235 -1.96 18.56 -3.66
N VAL A 236 -2.47 19.29 -2.67
CA VAL A 236 -1.71 20.17 -1.78
C VAL A 236 -2.08 19.78 -0.36
N ILE A 237 -1.07 19.49 0.45
CA ILE A 237 -1.23 19.06 1.84
C ILE A 237 -0.46 20.08 2.69
N THR A 238 -1.17 20.75 3.59
CA THR A 238 -0.64 21.74 4.53
C THR A 238 -0.23 21.08 5.85
N GLU A 239 0.45 21.80 6.73
CA GLU A 239 0.74 21.31 8.09
C GLU A 239 -0.54 20.98 8.87
N SER A 240 -1.57 21.82 8.76
CA SER A 240 -2.88 21.51 9.37
C SER A 240 -3.55 20.26 8.78
N ASP A 241 -3.33 19.96 7.51
CA ASP A 241 -3.82 18.70 6.92
C ASP A 241 -3.08 17.49 7.48
N LEU A 242 -1.79 17.63 7.80
CA LEU A 242 -0.99 16.58 8.42
C LEU A 242 -1.47 16.26 9.84
N ASP A 243 -1.85 17.28 10.61
CA ASP A 243 -2.46 17.08 11.93
C ASP A 243 -3.80 16.33 11.81
N LEU A 244 -4.67 16.76 10.87
CA LEU A 244 -5.93 16.08 10.59
C LEU A 244 -5.75 14.63 10.11
N ILE A 245 -4.68 14.34 9.36
CA ILE A 245 -4.35 12.98 8.92
C ILE A 245 -4.06 12.09 10.13
N ASN A 246 -3.33 12.59 11.14
CA ASN A 246 -3.07 11.86 12.36
C ASN A 246 -4.34 11.68 13.19
N ASP A 247 -5.13 12.74 13.39
CA ASP A 247 -6.39 12.68 14.14
C ASP A 247 -7.39 11.69 13.53
N THR A 248 -7.55 11.70 12.20
CA THR A 248 -8.44 10.75 11.50
C THR A 248 -7.93 9.32 11.56
N LEU A 249 -6.61 9.11 11.57
CA LEU A 249 -6.01 7.80 11.76
C LEU A 249 -6.23 7.27 13.18
N ASP A 250 -6.13 8.14 14.19
CA ASP A 250 -6.40 7.79 15.58
C ASP A 250 -7.88 7.42 15.80
N HIS A 251 -8.80 8.19 15.21
CA HIS A 251 -10.22 7.84 15.20
C HIS A 251 -10.47 6.50 14.50
N PHE A 252 -9.81 6.25 13.37
CA PHE A 252 -9.91 4.97 12.67
C PHE A 252 -9.43 3.81 13.57
N HIS A 253 -8.28 3.97 14.23
CA HIS A 253 -7.75 2.98 15.16
C HIS A 253 -8.66 2.75 16.37
N HIS A 254 -9.27 3.81 16.89
CA HIS A 254 -10.22 3.71 17.99
C HIS A 254 -11.48 2.93 17.61
N TYR A 255 -12.15 3.31 16.51
CA TYR A 255 -13.43 2.71 16.17
C TYR A 255 -13.32 1.29 15.60
N ARG A 256 -12.23 0.96 14.89
CA ARG A 256 -12.06 -0.37 14.28
C ARG A 256 -11.99 -1.51 15.31
N GLU A 257 -11.72 -1.22 16.59
CA GLU A 257 -11.76 -2.20 17.68
C GLU A 257 -13.11 -2.92 17.76
N VAL A 258 -14.19 -2.33 17.24
CA VAL A 258 -15.49 -3.02 17.10
C VAL A 258 -15.38 -4.37 16.40
N PHE A 259 -14.49 -4.50 15.40
CA PHE A 259 -14.28 -5.75 14.69
C PHE A 259 -13.58 -6.81 15.54
N LYS A 260 -12.80 -6.39 16.54
CA LYS A 260 -12.19 -7.29 17.52
C LYS A 260 -13.20 -7.68 18.60
N THR A 261 -13.97 -6.72 19.11
CA THR A 261 -15.01 -7.00 20.13
C THR A 261 -16.15 -7.86 19.61
N THR A 262 -16.41 -7.82 18.29
CA THR A 262 -17.39 -8.68 17.62
C THR A 262 -16.79 -9.99 17.10
N SER A 263 -15.52 -10.28 17.43
CA SER A 263 -14.80 -11.49 17.02
C SER A 263 -14.71 -11.70 15.51
N VAL A 264 -14.79 -10.62 14.72
CA VAL A 264 -14.61 -10.63 13.27
C VAL A 264 -13.13 -10.78 12.91
N VAL A 265 -12.26 -10.17 13.71
CA VAL A 265 -10.80 -10.29 13.61
C VAL A 265 -10.16 -10.50 14.97
N PHE A 266 -9.03 -11.20 14.98
CA PHE A 266 -8.25 -11.45 16.20
C PHE A 266 -7.08 -10.47 16.38
N THR A 267 -6.59 -9.90 15.28
CA THR A 267 -5.45 -8.97 15.26
C THR A 267 -5.61 -7.95 14.12
N PHE A 268 -5.08 -6.76 14.32
CA PHE A 268 -4.96 -5.71 13.30
C PHE A 268 -3.59 -5.67 12.64
N SER A 269 -2.74 -6.67 12.89
CA SER A 269 -1.40 -6.77 12.32
C SER A 269 -1.43 -7.14 10.83
N LEU A 270 -1.87 -6.17 10.03
CA LEU A 270 -2.05 -6.24 8.59
C LEU A 270 -1.19 -5.16 7.94
N PRO A 271 -0.11 -5.52 7.20
CA PRO A 271 0.86 -4.54 6.69
C PRO A 271 0.25 -3.39 5.88
N ARG A 272 -0.82 -3.67 5.12
CA ARG A 272 -1.51 -2.65 4.32
C ARG A 272 -2.29 -1.65 5.18
N GLN A 273 -2.90 -2.07 6.29
CA GLN A 273 -3.52 -1.14 7.24
C GLN A 273 -2.46 -0.44 8.10
N HIS A 274 -1.46 -1.16 8.57
CA HIS A 274 -0.33 -0.59 9.29
C HIS A 274 0.37 0.52 8.47
N SER A 275 0.42 0.37 7.13
CA SER A 275 1.07 1.34 6.26
C SER A 275 0.53 2.77 6.41
N LEU A 276 -0.72 2.92 6.89
CA LEU A 276 -1.35 4.22 7.12
C LEU A 276 -0.57 5.07 8.15
N LYS A 277 0.07 4.45 9.16
CA LYS A 277 0.93 5.15 10.14
C LYS A 277 2.08 5.90 9.48
N HIS A 278 2.53 5.46 8.30
CA HIS A 278 3.68 6.07 7.62
C HIS A 278 3.29 7.23 6.70
N TYR A 279 2.00 7.50 6.48
CA TYR A 279 1.55 8.52 5.51
C TYR A 279 2.02 9.92 5.89
N HIS A 280 1.89 10.30 7.16
CA HIS A 280 2.32 11.62 7.63
C HIS A 280 3.79 11.91 7.28
N ASP A 281 4.70 11.00 7.68
CA ASP A 281 6.14 11.19 7.46
C ASP A 281 6.50 11.07 5.98
N LEU A 282 5.84 10.17 5.25
CA LEU A 282 6.08 10.00 3.83
C LEU A 282 5.59 11.18 2.99
N ILE A 283 4.53 11.86 3.41
CA ILE A 283 4.10 13.11 2.78
C ILE A 283 5.14 14.20 3.00
N LYS A 284 5.72 14.31 4.20
CA LYS A 284 6.83 15.24 4.46
C LYS A 284 8.07 14.94 3.61
N LEU A 285 8.37 13.67 3.42
CA LEU A 285 9.56 13.23 2.66
C LEU A 285 9.40 13.35 1.16
N PHE A 286 8.21 13.05 0.62
CA PHE A 286 8.03 12.87 -0.82
C PHE A 286 6.91 13.73 -1.43
N GLY A 287 6.21 14.52 -0.63
CA GLY A 287 5.10 15.37 -1.06
C GLY A 287 3.79 14.60 -1.22
N ALA A 288 2.85 15.22 -1.94
CA ALA A 288 1.49 14.71 -2.08
C ALA A 288 1.46 13.29 -2.71
N PRO A 289 0.77 12.31 -2.12
CA PRO A 289 0.84 10.91 -2.56
C PRO A 289 0.25 10.67 -3.96
N ASN A 290 -0.58 11.59 -4.47
CA ASN A 290 -1.16 11.51 -5.81
C ASN A 290 -0.11 11.38 -6.92
N GLY A 291 1.07 11.99 -6.74
CA GLY A 291 2.19 11.91 -7.70
C GLY A 291 3.00 10.63 -7.62
N LEU A 292 2.80 9.81 -6.58
CA LEU A 292 3.62 8.65 -6.24
C LEU A 292 2.83 7.34 -6.17
N CYS A 293 1.57 7.35 -6.63
CA CYS A 293 0.71 6.19 -6.58
C CYS A 293 0.96 5.24 -7.77
N SER A 294 0.93 3.93 -7.52
CA SER A 294 1.09 2.91 -8.56
C SER A 294 0.00 2.96 -9.64
N SER A 295 -1.11 3.68 -9.40
CA SER A 295 -2.13 3.90 -10.44
C SER A 295 -1.57 4.57 -11.69
N ILE A 296 -0.53 5.41 -11.55
CA ILE A 296 0.12 6.08 -12.67
C ILE A 296 0.78 5.04 -13.58
N THR A 297 1.55 4.12 -13.01
CA THR A 297 2.27 3.08 -13.76
C THR A 297 1.35 1.96 -14.23
N GLU A 298 0.36 1.55 -13.44
CA GLU A 298 -0.59 0.49 -13.80
C GLU A 298 -1.40 0.86 -15.06
N SER A 299 -1.79 2.13 -15.19
CA SER A 299 -2.52 2.62 -16.37
C SER A 299 -1.71 2.46 -17.67
N LYS A 300 -0.40 2.75 -17.62
CA LYS A 300 0.51 2.58 -18.76
C LYS A 300 0.84 1.11 -18.99
N HIS A 301 1.04 0.32 -17.94
CA HIS A 301 1.30 -1.12 -18.01
C HIS A 301 0.17 -1.89 -18.71
N ILE A 302 -1.10 -1.48 -18.54
CA ILE A 302 -2.22 -2.05 -19.29
C ILE A 302 -1.99 -1.92 -20.81
N LYS A 303 -1.64 -0.72 -21.27
CA LYS A 303 -1.43 -0.45 -22.71
C LYS A 303 -0.14 -1.06 -23.23
N ALA A 304 0.95 -1.00 -22.47
CA ALA A 304 2.28 -1.40 -22.91
C ALA A 304 2.56 -2.91 -22.79
N VAL A 305 1.92 -3.61 -21.84
CA VAL A 305 2.23 -5.02 -21.54
C VAL A 305 0.98 -5.90 -21.64
N LYS A 306 -0.08 -5.60 -20.86
CA LYS A 306 -1.24 -6.51 -20.77
C LYS A 306 -1.98 -6.65 -22.10
N LYS A 307 -2.22 -5.54 -22.82
CA LYS A 307 -2.88 -5.58 -24.13
C LYS A 307 -2.04 -6.33 -25.18
N PRO A 308 -0.75 -6.00 -25.41
CA PRO A 308 0.09 -6.78 -26.32
C PRO A 308 0.16 -8.27 -25.99
N TYR A 309 0.30 -8.62 -24.71
CA TYR A 309 0.32 -10.02 -24.28
C TYR A 309 -0.99 -10.75 -24.60
N GLN A 310 -2.14 -10.12 -24.36
CA GLN A 310 -3.44 -10.68 -24.73
C GLN A 310 -3.57 -10.87 -26.25
N TYR A 311 -3.10 -9.92 -27.06
CA TYR A 311 -3.11 -10.06 -28.51
C TYR A 311 -2.19 -11.19 -29.00
N ALA A 312 -1.01 -11.35 -28.39
CA ALA A 312 -0.08 -12.44 -28.72
C ALA A 312 -0.65 -13.82 -28.34
N TYR A 313 -1.40 -13.92 -27.23
CA TYR A 313 -2.04 -15.17 -26.80
C TYR A 313 -3.30 -15.54 -27.60
N HIS A 314 -3.92 -14.58 -28.28
CA HIS A 314 -5.11 -14.80 -29.12
C HIS A 314 -4.79 -14.99 -30.60
N GLN A 315 -3.52 -15.01 -31.00
CA GLN A 315 -3.14 -15.53 -32.31
C GLN A 315 -3.14 -17.06 -32.25
N PRO A 316 -3.89 -17.76 -33.11
CA PRO A 316 -3.65 -19.19 -33.33
C PRO A 316 -2.19 -19.33 -33.77
N ALA A 317 -1.47 -20.28 -33.18
CA ALA A 317 -0.16 -20.66 -33.69
C ALA A 317 -0.28 -20.92 -35.19
N LEU A 318 0.50 -20.18 -35.99
CA LEU A 318 0.61 -20.33 -37.44
C LEU A 318 1.24 -21.68 -37.79
#